data_AF-A0A1F6HXW2-F1
#
_entry.id   AF-A0A1F6HXW2-F1
#
_cell.length_a   1.000
_cell.length_b   1.000
_cell.length_c   1.000
_cell.angle_alpha   90.00
_cell.angle_beta   90.00
_cell.angle_gamma   90.00
#
_symmetry.space_group_name_H-M   'P 1'
#
loop_
_entity.id
_entity.type
_entity.pdbx_description
1 polymer ?
#
loop_
_entity_poly.entity_id
_entity_poly.type
_entity_poly.pdbx_seq_one_letter_code
_entity_poly.pdbx_strand_id
1 'polypeptide(L)'
;MFTKNKLVILLVSILALAGVLAVIKPYLAPSSQNPPNTSPESSKVAQLELKYPYDVKNVTDKEKEEIIQLVKTFETLQYERRAKKVLDLFTPPVNNDEKGWLDHLEGKDINSKPRLYITAGFPSYLNWYMVRRIEKQDGAIQVTLKELRTFYDNSTADYDARVENLTLVMRNVNGSYKIEKYYHEKPLPTVNIKYEGLY
;
A
#
# COMPACT_ATOMS: atom_id res chain seq x y z
N MET A 1 60.02 -64.82 -6.34
CA MET A 1 60.36 -63.85 -7.40
C MET A 1 59.05 -63.40 -8.06
N PHE A 2 58.45 -62.37 -7.50
CA PHE A 2 57.51 -61.42 -8.11
C PHE A 2 57.73 -60.13 -7.29
N THR A 3 57.86 -59.01 -7.97
CA THR A 3 58.67 -57.87 -7.57
C THR A 3 57.91 -56.78 -6.80
N LYS A 4 58.65 -56.08 -5.94
CA LYS A 4 58.28 -55.12 -4.86
C LYS A 4 57.40 -53.90 -5.21
N ASN A 5 56.77 -53.80 -6.39
CA ASN A 5 56.10 -52.56 -6.83
C ASN A 5 54.56 -52.56 -6.82
N LYS A 6 53.90 -53.54 -6.16
CA LYS A 6 52.43 -53.55 -6.02
C LYS A 6 51.91 -53.65 -4.58
N LEU A 7 52.79 -53.44 -3.59
CA LEU A 7 52.40 -53.45 -2.17
C LEU A 7 52.31 -52.04 -1.55
N VAL A 8 52.69 -50.99 -2.27
CA VAL A 8 52.66 -49.60 -1.76
C VAL A 8 51.33 -48.89 -2.10
N ILE A 9 50.57 -49.37 -3.09
CA ILE A 9 49.30 -48.74 -3.49
C ILE A 9 48.09 -49.24 -2.67
N LEU A 10 48.22 -50.34 -1.91
CA LEU A 10 47.13 -50.85 -1.07
C LEU A 10 47.15 -50.32 0.39
N LEU A 11 48.19 -49.59 0.79
CA LEU A 11 48.38 -49.08 2.16
C LEU A 11 48.13 -47.57 2.31
N VAL A 12 47.81 -46.86 1.21
CA VAL A 12 47.40 -45.44 1.25
C VAL A 12 45.86 -45.29 1.28
N SER A 13 45.11 -46.35 1.03
CA SER A 13 43.64 -46.32 1.05
C SER A 13 42.99 -46.72 2.39
N ILE A 14 43.77 -46.95 3.47
CA ILE A 14 43.26 -47.35 4.80
C ILE A 14 43.49 -46.25 5.89
N LEU A 15 43.97 -45.06 5.51
CA LEU A 15 44.16 -43.91 6.43
C LEU A 15 43.41 -42.63 5.98
N ALA A 16 42.27 -42.79 5.31
CA ALA A 16 41.31 -41.72 5.04
C ALA A 16 39.89 -42.08 5.47
N LEU A 17 39.74 -42.99 6.43
CA LEU A 17 38.45 -43.40 7.00
C LEU A 17 38.54 -43.52 8.54
N ALA A 18 39.25 -42.57 9.17
CA ALA A 18 39.39 -42.46 10.62
C ALA A 18 39.11 -41.03 11.12
N GLY A 19 38.09 -40.39 10.54
CA GLY A 19 37.52 -39.16 11.03
C GLY A 19 36.08 -39.07 10.58
N VAL A 20 35.18 -38.76 11.51
CA VAL A 20 33.71 -38.68 11.36
C VAL A 20 32.96 -39.97 11.70
N LEU A 21 33.10 -40.43 12.95
CA LEU A 21 32.03 -41.14 13.66
C LEU A 21 32.01 -40.71 15.14
N ALA A 22 31.20 -39.69 15.42
CA ALA A 22 30.59 -39.30 16.70
C ALA A 22 30.16 -37.83 16.49
N VAL A 23 28.89 -37.46 16.35
CA VAL A 23 27.80 -37.65 17.29
C VAL A 23 26.48 -37.61 16.52
N ILE A 24 25.75 -38.72 16.44
CA ILE A 24 24.31 -38.70 16.21
C ILE A 24 23.70 -39.50 17.36
N LYS A 25 23.19 -38.81 18.37
CA LYS A 25 22.21 -39.39 19.29
C LYS A 25 20.81 -39.09 18.75
N PRO A 26 19.89 -40.06 18.82
CA PRO A 26 18.50 -39.84 18.41
C PRO A 26 17.82 -39.05 19.52
N TYR A 27 17.34 -37.85 19.21
CA TYR A 27 16.37 -37.19 20.10
C TYR A 27 14.97 -37.60 19.66
N LEU A 28 14.46 -38.58 20.40
CA LEU A 28 13.05 -38.87 20.55
C LEU A 28 12.33 -37.58 21.02
N ALA A 29 11.26 -37.21 20.33
CA ALA A 29 10.15 -36.47 20.94
C ALA A 29 9.46 -37.38 21.99
N PRO A 30 8.75 -36.88 23.02
CA PRO A 30 8.01 -35.61 23.03
C PRO A 30 8.16 -34.78 24.32
N SER A 31 8.34 -33.46 24.17
CA SER A 31 8.09 -32.51 25.26
C SER A 31 7.02 -31.53 24.81
N SER A 32 5.86 -31.65 25.44
CA SER A 32 4.80 -30.65 25.48
C SER A 32 5.35 -29.41 26.18
N GLN A 33 5.94 -28.51 25.40
CA GLN A 33 6.03 -27.10 25.75
C GLN A 33 5.51 -26.34 24.55
N ASN A 34 4.33 -25.72 24.73
CA ASN A 34 3.79 -24.78 23.79
C ASN A 34 4.92 -23.82 23.37
N PRO A 35 5.15 -23.60 22.07
CA PRO A 35 6.03 -22.51 21.67
C PRO A 35 5.48 -21.24 22.35
N PRO A 36 6.34 -20.35 22.89
CA PRO A 36 5.85 -19.07 23.33
C PRO A 36 5.12 -18.46 22.15
N ASN A 37 3.80 -18.31 22.33
CA ASN A 37 2.91 -17.65 21.39
C ASN A 37 3.21 -16.15 21.48
N THR A 38 4.43 -15.76 21.15
CA THR A 38 4.71 -14.41 20.67
C THR A 38 4.39 -14.45 19.19
N SER A 39 3.10 -14.40 18.90
CA SER A 39 2.64 -13.71 17.70
C SER A 39 3.41 -12.38 17.66
N PRO A 40 4.17 -12.06 16.61
CA PRO A 40 4.52 -10.68 16.35
C PRO A 40 3.24 -9.98 15.84
N GLU A 41 2.23 -9.91 16.71
CA GLU A 41 1.13 -8.99 16.54
C GLU A 41 1.73 -7.61 16.85
N SER A 42 1.80 -6.75 15.83
CA SER A 42 2.50 -5.46 15.79
C SER A 42 3.90 -5.46 15.15
N SER A 43 4.06 -6.08 13.99
CA SER A 43 5.01 -5.55 13.01
C SER A 43 4.43 -4.25 12.42
N LYS A 44 4.80 -3.12 13.03
CA LYS A 44 4.85 -1.76 12.48
C LYS A 44 4.07 -1.57 11.16
N VAL A 45 2.86 -1.02 11.23
CA VAL A 45 2.36 -0.22 10.09
C VAL A 45 3.49 0.78 9.82
N ALA A 46 4.15 0.67 8.66
CA ALA A 46 5.08 1.70 8.21
C ALA A 46 4.37 3.05 8.43
N GLN A 47 5.04 4.04 9.03
CA GLN A 47 4.40 5.34 9.26
C GLN A 47 3.96 5.90 7.91
N LEU A 48 2.69 5.68 7.58
CA LEU A 48 2.09 6.00 6.29
C LEU A 48 2.11 7.51 6.06
N GLU A 49 1.99 8.28 7.13
CA GLU A 49 2.09 9.72 7.13
C GLU A 49 3.53 10.17 7.41
N LEU A 50 4.12 10.91 6.48
CA LEU A 50 5.34 11.68 6.71
C LEU A 50 4.97 13.05 7.31
N LYS A 51 5.24 13.22 8.61
CA LYS A 51 4.90 14.43 9.34
C LYS A 51 5.91 15.55 9.08
N TYR A 52 5.43 16.60 8.41
CA TYR A 52 6.15 17.84 8.19
C TYR A 52 5.24 19.03 8.48
N PRO A 53 5.79 20.21 8.77
CA PRO A 53 5.00 21.44 8.81
C PRO A 53 4.26 21.64 7.48
N TYR A 54 2.99 22.03 7.57
CA TYR A 54 2.14 22.34 6.44
C TYR A 54 1.45 23.69 6.64
N ASP A 55 1.12 24.34 5.54
CA ASP A 55 0.44 25.63 5.56
C ASP A 55 -1.05 25.43 5.92
N VAL A 56 -1.60 26.30 6.77
CA VAL A 56 -3.04 26.33 7.08
C VAL A 56 -3.58 27.73 6.84
N LYS A 57 -4.64 27.85 6.03
CA LYS A 57 -5.26 29.15 5.68
C LYS A 57 -6.78 29.07 5.76
N ASN A 58 -7.40 30.06 6.42
CA ASN A 58 -8.85 30.22 6.51
C ASN A 58 -9.62 29.01 7.10
N VAL A 59 -8.94 28.17 7.89
CA VAL A 59 -9.50 26.97 8.51
C VAL A 59 -9.34 27.07 10.02
N THR A 60 -10.39 26.80 10.77
CA THR A 60 -10.33 26.76 12.24
C THR A 60 -9.57 25.53 12.74
N ASP A 61 -9.06 25.55 13.98
CA ASP A 61 -8.35 24.38 14.52
C ASP A 61 -9.21 23.12 14.58
N LYS A 62 -10.51 23.27 14.88
CA LYS A 62 -11.46 22.16 14.86
C LYS A 62 -11.63 21.57 13.47
N GLU A 63 -11.87 22.42 12.46
CA GLU A 63 -11.95 21.96 11.07
C GLU A 63 -10.65 21.30 10.64
N LYS A 64 -9.49 21.87 10.98
CA LYS A 64 -8.18 21.28 10.68
C LYS A 64 -8.06 19.86 11.21
N GLU A 65 -8.47 19.62 12.46
CA GLU A 65 -8.44 18.28 13.08
C GLU A 65 -9.35 17.30 12.35
N GLU A 66 -10.60 17.69 12.05
CA GLU A 66 -11.56 16.88 11.29
C GLU A 66 -11.02 16.52 9.90
N ILE A 67 -10.41 17.50 9.20
CA ILE A 67 -9.84 17.31 7.86
C ILE A 67 -8.64 16.38 7.90
N ILE A 68 -7.70 16.56 8.84
CA ILE A 68 -6.55 15.67 9.00
C ILE A 68 -7.02 14.24 9.30
N GLN A 69 -8.04 14.08 10.15
CA GLN A 69 -8.57 12.76 10.46
C GLN A 69 -9.23 12.11 9.22
N LEU A 70 -9.94 12.87 8.40
CA LEU A 70 -10.50 12.38 7.14
C LEU A 70 -9.40 11.98 6.14
N VAL A 71 -8.37 12.81 5.93
CA VAL A 71 -7.21 12.49 5.10
C VAL A 71 -6.57 11.19 5.58
N LYS A 72 -6.23 11.09 6.87
CA LYS A 72 -5.64 9.88 7.45
C LYS A 72 -6.49 8.64 7.21
N THR A 73 -7.80 8.77 7.35
CA THR A 73 -8.75 7.68 7.13
C THR A 73 -8.76 7.26 5.65
N PHE A 74 -8.86 8.23 4.75
CA PHE A 74 -8.82 8.02 3.31
C PHE A 74 -7.52 7.30 2.90
N GLU A 75 -6.36 7.83 3.26
CA GLU A 75 -5.05 7.25 2.90
C GLU A 75 -4.84 5.86 3.49
N THR A 76 -5.30 5.62 4.72
CA THR A 76 -5.22 4.28 5.33
C THR A 76 -6.08 3.29 4.55
N LEU A 77 -7.28 3.68 4.12
CA LEU A 77 -8.15 2.83 3.31
C LEU A 77 -7.59 2.61 1.89
N GLN A 78 -6.87 3.58 1.33
CA GLN A 78 -6.12 3.40 0.08
C GLN A 78 -5.00 2.38 0.24
N TYR A 79 -4.16 2.54 1.27
CA TYR A 79 -3.07 1.63 1.62
C TYR A 79 -3.57 0.18 1.84
N GLU A 80 -4.67 0.03 2.59
CA GLU A 80 -5.32 -1.26 2.84
C GLU A 80 -6.14 -1.78 1.64
N ARG A 81 -6.22 -1.02 0.55
CA ARG A 81 -6.97 -1.35 -0.67
C ARG A 81 -8.44 -1.67 -0.41
N ARG A 82 -9.08 -0.92 0.51
CA ARG A 82 -10.49 -1.07 0.88
C ARG A 82 -11.42 -0.31 -0.08
N ALA A 83 -11.44 -0.73 -1.34
CA ALA A 83 -12.10 -0.01 -2.44
C ALA A 83 -13.48 0.58 -2.09
N LYS A 84 -14.43 -0.24 -1.61
CA LYS A 84 -15.77 0.25 -1.26
C LYS A 84 -15.72 1.35 -0.18
N LYS A 85 -14.92 1.17 0.87
CA LYS A 85 -14.81 2.14 1.97
C LYS A 85 -14.17 3.45 1.50
N VAL A 86 -13.18 3.39 0.59
CA VAL A 86 -12.61 4.57 -0.05
C VAL A 86 -13.69 5.35 -0.80
N LEU A 87 -14.48 4.66 -1.64
CA LEU A 87 -15.53 5.28 -2.42
C LEU A 87 -16.69 5.84 -1.55
N ASP A 88 -17.00 5.21 -0.42
CA ASP A 88 -18.02 5.68 0.54
C ASP A 88 -17.68 7.05 1.20
N LEU A 89 -16.40 7.46 1.20
CA LEU A 89 -15.94 8.76 1.70
C LEU A 89 -16.25 9.92 0.74
N PHE A 90 -16.54 9.63 -0.53
CA PHE A 90 -16.91 10.65 -1.50
C PHE A 90 -18.33 11.14 -1.29
N THR A 91 -18.57 12.37 -1.76
CA THR A 91 -19.92 12.90 -1.96
C THR A 91 -20.66 12.06 -3.02
N PRO A 92 -21.99 11.92 -2.93
CA PRO A 92 -22.78 11.26 -3.98
C PRO A 92 -22.54 11.89 -5.36
N PRO A 93 -22.69 11.12 -6.46
CA PRO A 93 -22.57 11.66 -7.80
C PRO A 93 -23.68 12.69 -8.06
N VAL A 94 -23.35 13.82 -8.69
CA VAL A 94 -24.32 14.90 -8.98
C VAL A 94 -24.82 14.91 -10.43
N ASN A 95 -24.24 14.08 -11.29
CA ASN A 95 -24.62 13.95 -12.70
C ASN A 95 -24.37 12.52 -13.22
N ASN A 96 -24.84 12.24 -14.43
CA ASN A 96 -24.72 10.91 -15.04
C ASN A 96 -23.27 10.49 -15.32
N ASP A 97 -22.38 11.44 -15.60
CA ASP A 97 -20.97 11.16 -15.83
C ASP A 97 -20.28 10.69 -14.54
N GLU A 98 -20.44 11.43 -13.44
CA GLU A 98 -19.95 11.02 -12.12
C GLU A 98 -20.54 9.68 -11.67
N LYS A 99 -21.83 9.45 -11.94
CA LYS A 99 -22.47 8.17 -11.63
C LYS A 99 -21.85 7.04 -12.44
N GLY A 100 -21.64 7.23 -13.75
CA GLY A 100 -21.01 6.23 -14.61
C GLY A 100 -19.60 5.88 -14.14
N TRP A 101 -18.80 6.88 -13.75
CA TRP A 101 -17.46 6.65 -13.18
C TRP A 101 -17.51 5.93 -11.84
N LEU A 102 -18.43 6.28 -10.95
CA LEU A 102 -18.61 5.57 -9.68
C LEU A 102 -19.00 4.11 -9.93
N ASP A 103 -19.98 3.85 -10.80
CA ASP A 103 -20.41 2.50 -11.15
C ASP A 103 -19.26 1.69 -11.76
N HIS A 104 -18.43 2.31 -12.61
CA HIS A 104 -17.22 1.71 -13.17
C HIS A 104 -16.23 1.30 -12.08
N LEU A 105 -15.90 2.21 -11.15
CA LEU A 105 -14.96 1.95 -10.05
C LEU A 105 -15.49 0.87 -9.09
N GLU A 106 -16.81 0.84 -8.86
CA GLU A 106 -17.48 -0.17 -8.06
C GLU A 106 -17.70 -1.49 -8.81
N GLY A 107 -17.49 -1.54 -10.13
CA GLY A 107 -17.74 -2.70 -10.98
C GLY A 107 -19.23 -2.99 -11.21
N LYS A 108 -20.14 -2.06 -10.88
CA LYS A 108 -21.59 -2.23 -10.99
C LYS A 108 -22.07 -2.26 -12.44
N ASP A 109 -21.38 -1.55 -13.32
CA ASP A 109 -21.69 -1.47 -14.76
C ASP A 109 -21.55 -2.83 -15.48
N ILE A 110 -20.78 -3.77 -14.92
CA ILE A 110 -20.61 -5.13 -15.44
C ILE A 110 -20.92 -6.22 -14.40
N ASN A 111 -21.55 -5.87 -13.28
CA ASN A 111 -21.87 -6.77 -12.17
C ASN A 111 -20.64 -7.57 -11.66
N SER A 112 -19.52 -6.89 -11.46
CA SER A 112 -18.25 -7.46 -10.97
C SER A 112 -17.88 -6.96 -9.58
N LYS A 113 -16.75 -7.45 -9.06
CA LYS A 113 -16.07 -6.85 -7.90
C LYS A 113 -15.62 -5.42 -8.24
N PRO A 114 -15.39 -4.54 -7.23
CA PRO A 114 -14.84 -3.20 -7.45
C PRO A 114 -13.56 -3.25 -8.27
N ARG A 115 -13.50 -2.42 -9.33
CA ARG A 115 -12.36 -2.32 -10.24
C ARG A 115 -11.20 -1.54 -9.65
N LEU A 116 -11.49 -0.64 -8.71
CA LEU A 116 -10.48 0.11 -7.98
C LEU A 116 -9.44 -0.86 -7.38
N TYR A 117 -8.18 -0.68 -7.77
CA TYR A 117 -7.00 -1.50 -7.47
C TYR A 117 -6.81 -2.83 -8.22
N ILE A 118 -7.81 -3.36 -8.93
CA ILE A 118 -7.69 -4.68 -9.62
C ILE A 118 -7.63 -4.58 -11.14
N THR A 119 -8.08 -3.48 -11.73
CA THR A 119 -8.02 -3.25 -13.18
C THR A 119 -6.74 -2.50 -13.56
N ALA A 120 -6.15 -2.83 -14.72
CA ALA A 120 -5.01 -2.11 -15.26
C ALA A 120 -5.29 -0.60 -15.34
N GLY A 121 -4.32 0.23 -14.94
CA GLY A 121 -4.48 1.68 -14.80
C GLY A 121 -4.93 2.16 -13.41
N PHE A 122 -5.28 1.25 -12.49
CA PHE A 122 -5.52 1.53 -11.06
C PHE A 122 -4.63 0.78 -10.05
N PRO A 123 -3.71 -0.14 -10.41
CA PRO A 123 -2.93 -0.86 -9.40
C PRO A 123 -1.74 -0.02 -8.98
N SER A 124 -2.00 1.10 -8.30
CA SER A 124 -0.98 1.79 -7.53
C SER A 124 -0.98 1.26 -6.09
N TYR A 125 0.20 1.20 -5.49
CA TYR A 125 0.38 0.95 -4.07
C TYR A 125 0.83 2.25 -3.43
N LEU A 126 0.02 2.76 -2.49
CA LEU A 126 0.45 3.88 -1.65
C LEU A 126 1.56 3.39 -0.71
N ASN A 127 2.69 4.10 -0.68
CA ASN A 127 3.79 3.82 0.25
C ASN A 127 3.77 4.78 1.44
N TRP A 128 3.65 6.08 1.14
CA TRP A 128 3.50 7.15 2.14
C TRP A 128 2.78 8.35 1.54
N TYR A 129 2.22 9.19 2.41
CA TYR A 129 1.68 10.51 2.04
C TYR A 129 2.20 11.61 2.98
N MET A 130 2.07 12.85 2.53
CA MET A 130 2.41 14.05 3.28
C MET A 130 1.45 15.18 2.94
N VAL A 131 0.83 15.77 3.96
CA VAL A 131 0.04 17.00 3.80
C VAL A 131 0.98 18.19 3.60
N ARG A 132 0.69 19.03 2.60
CA ARG A 132 1.45 20.25 2.28
C ARG A 132 0.72 21.52 2.66
N ARG A 133 -0.59 21.55 2.44
CA ARG A 133 -1.44 22.72 2.67
C ARG A 133 -2.87 22.30 2.94
N ILE A 134 -3.53 23.03 3.83
CA ILE A 134 -4.97 22.99 4.06
C ILE A 134 -5.50 24.42 3.91
N GLU A 135 -6.40 24.63 2.96
CA GLU A 135 -6.92 25.97 2.65
C GLU A 135 -8.43 25.92 2.42
N LYS A 136 -9.17 26.82 3.08
CA LYS A 136 -10.60 26.99 2.80
C LYS A 136 -10.81 28.11 1.79
N GLN A 137 -11.51 27.78 0.71
CA GLN A 137 -11.89 28.70 -0.35
C GLN A 137 -13.27 28.33 -0.91
N ASP A 138 -14.14 29.31 -1.12
CA ASP A 138 -15.46 29.12 -1.76
C ASP A 138 -16.32 28.02 -1.11
N GLY A 139 -16.28 27.95 0.22
CA GLY A 139 -17.04 26.97 1.02
C GLY A 139 -16.53 25.53 0.94
N ALA A 140 -15.43 25.28 0.23
CA ALA A 140 -14.72 24.00 0.19
C ALA A 140 -13.38 24.11 0.94
N ILE A 141 -12.88 22.97 1.42
CA ILE A 141 -11.52 22.84 1.92
C ILE A 141 -10.70 22.08 0.89
N GLN A 142 -9.58 22.66 0.47
CA GLN A 142 -8.60 22.01 -0.38
C GLN A 142 -7.41 21.56 0.46
N VAL A 143 -7.04 20.30 0.32
CA VAL A 143 -5.85 19.72 0.91
C VAL A 143 -4.90 19.35 -0.21
N THR A 144 -3.75 20.00 -0.26
CA THR A 144 -2.66 19.59 -1.17
C THR A 144 -1.79 18.57 -0.46
N LEU A 145 -1.48 17.48 -1.14
CA LEU A 145 -0.73 16.36 -0.61
C LEU A 145 0.29 15.83 -1.61
N LYS A 146 1.32 15.19 -1.07
CA LYS A 146 2.27 14.38 -1.83
C LYS A 146 2.10 12.93 -1.45
N GLU A 147 2.11 12.05 -2.43
CA GLU A 147 2.08 10.60 -2.20
C GLU A 147 3.23 9.93 -2.94
N LEU A 148 3.94 9.01 -2.29
CA LEU A 148 4.78 8.07 -3.02
C LEU A 148 3.96 6.85 -3.37
N ARG A 149 3.78 6.62 -4.66
CA ARG A 149 3.06 5.47 -5.18
C ARG A 149 3.99 4.58 -6.00
N THR A 150 3.77 3.27 -5.88
CA THR A 150 4.41 2.27 -6.72
C THR A 150 3.41 1.76 -7.74
N PHE A 151 3.76 1.80 -9.02
CA PHE A 151 2.92 1.38 -10.14
C PHE A 151 3.58 0.21 -10.85
N TYR A 152 2.76 -0.72 -11.37
CA TYR A 152 3.25 -1.73 -12.31
C TYR A 152 3.24 -1.17 -13.74
N ASP A 153 4.39 -1.15 -14.39
CA ASP A 153 4.54 -0.74 -15.79
C ASP A 153 4.43 -1.98 -16.69
N ASN A 154 3.32 -2.06 -17.43
CA ASN A 154 3.08 -3.15 -18.36
C ASN A 154 4.04 -3.17 -19.56
N SER A 155 4.70 -2.05 -19.87
CA SER A 155 5.62 -1.97 -21.02
C SER A 155 6.98 -2.59 -20.72
N THR A 156 7.43 -2.48 -19.47
CA THR A 156 8.71 -3.03 -18.99
C THR A 156 8.54 -4.28 -18.12
N ALA A 157 7.30 -4.59 -17.72
CA ALA A 157 6.94 -5.62 -16.77
C ALA A 157 7.61 -5.46 -15.38
N ASP A 158 7.86 -4.20 -14.98
CA ASP A 158 8.54 -3.83 -13.74
C ASP A 158 7.70 -2.88 -12.88
N TYR A 159 8.19 -2.52 -11.70
CA TYR A 159 7.57 -1.53 -10.81
C TYR A 159 8.35 -0.23 -10.82
N ASP A 160 7.64 0.89 -10.99
CA ASP A 160 8.19 2.24 -10.83
C ASP A 160 7.56 2.93 -9.62
N ALA A 161 8.38 3.70 -8.89
CA ALA A 161 7.94 4.44 -7.72
C ALA A 161 8.13 5.95 -7.95
N ARG A 162 7.04 6.70 -7.87
CA ARG A 162 7.04 8.14 -8.14
C ARG A 162 6.21 8.92 -7.14
N VAL A 163 6.60 10.18 -6.94
CA VAL A 163 5.91 11.10 -6.05
C VAL A 163 4.84 11.84 -6.84
N GLU A 164 3.59 11.63 -6.48
CA GLU A 164 2.42 12.32 -7.03
C GLU A 164 2.09 13.57 -6.23
N ASN A 165 1.69 14.65 -6.91
CA ASN A 165 1.16 15.86 -6.29
C ASN A 165 -0.35 15.89 -6.52
N LEU A 166 -1.11 15.81 -5.43
CA LEU A 166 -2.55 15.59 -5.46
C LEU A 166 -3.28 16.67 -4.66
N THR A 167 -4.56 16.85 -4.98
CA THR A 167 -5.48 17.73 -4.28
C THR A 167 -6.73 16.96 -3.89
N LEU A 168 -7.07 16.98 -2.60
CA LEU A 168 -8.35 16.57 -2.05
C LEU A 168 -9.21 17.80 -1.83
N VAL A 169 -10.34 17.90 -2.54
CA VAL A 169 -11.36 18.92 -2.29
C VAL A 169 -12.44 18.30 -1.43
N MET A 170 -12.78 18.94 -0.33
CA MET A 170 -13.73 18.46 0.66
C MET A 170 -14.84 19.49 0.88
N ARG A 171 -16.06 19.01 1.07
CA ARG A 171 -17.21 19.84 1.46
C ARG A 171 -17.88 19.27 2.69
N ASN A 172 -18.43 20.16 3.52
CA ASN A 172 -19.29 19.77 4.61
C ASN A 172 -20.67 19.39 4.04
N VAL A 173 -21.08 18.14 4.26
CA VAL A 173 -22.39 17.61 3.88
C VAL A 173 -23.10 17.19 5.16
N ASN A 174 -24.15 17.92 5.52
CA ASN A 174 -24.98 17.66 6.70
C ASN A 174 -24.18 17.55 8.01
N GLY A 175 -23.17 18.39 8.19
CA GLY A 175 -22.36 18.44 9.42
C GLY A 175 -21.15 17.51 9.41
N SER A 176 -20.83 16.84 8.30
CA SER A 176 -19.64 16.01 8.17
C SER A 176 -18.90 16.28 6.87
N TYR A 177 -17.57 16.37 6.91
CA TYR A 177 -16.77 16.54 5.70
C TYR A 177 -16.75 15.26 4.86
N LYS A 178 -16.93 15.43 3.55
CA LYS A 178 -16.81 14.38 2.53
C LYS A 178 -15.93 14.85 1.38
N ILE A 179 -15.34 13.89 0.67
CA ILE A 179 -14.48 14.18 -0.48
C ILE A 179 -15.37 14.55 -1.68
N GLU A 180 -15.24 15.77 -2.16
CA GLU A 180 -15.88 16.22 -3.39
C GLU A 180 -15.07 15.79 -4.60
N LYS A 181 -13.74 15.97 -4.57
CA LYS A 181 -12.84 15.63 -5.68
C LYS A 181 -11.48 15.19 -5.16
N TYR A 182 -10.82 14.34 -5.92
CA TYR A 182 -9.45 13.92 -5.69
C TYR A 182 -8.75 13.80 -7.04
N TYR A 183 -7.69 14.59 -7.25
CA TYR A 183 -7.04 14.70 -8.56
C TYR A 183 -5.59 15.15 -8.45
N HIS A 184 -4.78 14.81 -9.45
CA HIS A 184 -3.41 15.28 -9.62
C HIS A 184 -3.37 16.77 -9.97
N GLU A 185 -2.31 17.48 -9.61
CA GLU A 185 -2.11 18.90 -9.98
C GLU A 185 -2.28 19.15 -11.50
N LYS A 186 -1.94 18.15 -12.32
CA LYS A 186 -2.17 18.12 -13.77
C LYS A 186 -3.04 16.91 -14.12
N PRO A 187 -4.37 17.03 -14.01
CA PRO A 187 -5.27 15.90 -14.16
C PRO A 187 -5.33 15.42 -15.61
N LEU A 188 -5.54 14.10 -15.79
CA LEU A 188 -5.79 13.52 -17.10
C LEU A 188 -7.13 14.00 -17.68
N PRO A 189 -7.18 14.47 -18.94
CA PRO A 189 -8.40 15.03 -19.52
C PRO A 189 -9.48 13.98 -19.81
N THR A 190 -9.12 12.70 -19.81
CA THR A 190 -10.01 11.57 -20.14
C THR A 190 -10.70 10.95 -18.93
N VAL A 191 -10.40 11.44 -17.71
CA VAL A 191 -10.92 10.89 -16.46
C VAL A 191 -11.75 11.96 -15.76
N ASN A 192 -12.87 11.57 -15.15
CA ASN A 192 -13.64 12.51 -14.36
C ASN A 192 -12.82 13.01 -13.17
N ILE A 193 -12.70 14.33 -13.07
CA ILE A 193 -11.88 15.05 -12.09
C ILE A 193 -12.19 14.67 -10.63
N LYS A 194 -13.39 14.18 -10.33
CA LYS A 194 -13.78 13.74 -8.98
C LYS A 194 -12.94 12.57 -8.51
N TYR A 195 -12.62 11.63 -9.40
CA TYR A 195 -11.99 10.36 -9.09
C TYR A 195 -10.59 10.21 -9.72
N GLU A 196 -10.09 11.27 -10.37
CA GLU A 196 -8.89 11.20 -11.21
C GLU A 196 -7.62 10.82 -10.43
N GLY A 197 -7.50 11.25 -9.18
CA GLY A 197 -6.37 10.91 -8.33
C GLY A 197 -6.35 9.44 -7.90
N LEU A 198 -7.40 8.66 -8.15
CA LEU A 198 -7.41 7.20 -7.89
C LEU A 198 -6.69 6.40 -8.99
N TYR A 199 -6.28 7.04 -10.09
CA TYR A 199 -5.54 6.45 -11.20
C TYR A 199 -4.02 6.53 -10.97
#